data_AF-A0A1I7EDF7-F1
#
_entry.id   AF-A0A1I7EDF7-F1
#
_cell.length_a   1.000
_cell.length_b   1.000
_cell.length_c   1.000
_cell.angle_alpha   90.00
_cell.angle_beta   90.00
_cell.angle_gamma   90.00
#
_symmetry.space_group_name_H-M   'P 1'
#
loop_
_entity.id
_entity.type
_entity.pdbx_description
1 polymer ?
#
loop_
_entity_poly.entity_id
_entity_poly.type
_entity_poly.pdbx_seq_one_letter_code
_entity_poly.pdbx_strand_id
1 'polypeptide(L)'
;MLGDLALDELTDRGFPMVCMDARQAHAALSISINKTDANDAKGLAHLLRTGLYREVRVKSWEDMRKRTLLRVRAIMLRCVLDLANAIRGALRTFGISLPAGSRNGGAKIFERRVIGHLTRRADLEVIIGPLLKAWRAGRAQVARHESAIRRIVREDPRYQLLMTVPGIGFLTAVGYVGAIGDPATFKSGRTAAAWIGLPPRRYQSNAINQQGRISRQGDKLLRSYLYEQPPIS
;
A
#
# COMPACT_ATOMS: atom_id res chain seq x y z
N MET A 1 12.73 -13.02 1.79
CA MET A 1 12.70 -13.97 2.92
C MET A 1 14.10 -14.50 3.19
N LEU A 2 14.82 -15.02 2.19
CA LEU A 2 16.24 -15.42 2.32
C LEU A 2 17.21 -14.27 2.62
N GLY A 3 16.94 -13.05 2.14
CA GLY A 3 17.88 -11.92 2.27
C GLY A 3 18.02 -11.33 3.69
N ASP A 4 16.94 -11.23 4.48
CA ASP A 4 16.98 -10.67 5.85
C ASP A 4 17.65 -11.64 6.82
N LEU A 5 17.22 -12.91 6.83
CA LEU A 5 17.78 -13.93 7.71
C LEU A 5 19.28 -14.11 7.47
N ALA A 6 19.72 -14.11 6.22
CA ALA A 6 21.14 -14.21 5.90
C ALA A 6 21.91 -12.92 6.27
N LEU A 7 21.31 -11.74 6.10
CA LEU A 7 21.95 -10.47 6.47
C LEU A 7 22.11 -10.37 8.00
N ASP A 8 21.04 -10.63 8.74
CA ASP A 8 21.03 -10.58 10.20
C ASP A 8 21.99 -11.64 10.77
N GLU A 9 21.98 -12.87 10.26
CA GLU A 9 22.86 -13.95 10.72
C GLU A 9 24.35 -13.69 10.40
N LEU A 10 24.67 -13.10 9.24
CA LEU A 10 26.04 -12.72 8.89
C LEU A 10 26.51 -11.49 9.67
N THR A 11 25.62 -10.55 9.96
CA THR A 11 25.91 -9.38 10.80
C THR A 11 26.17 -9.81 12.24
N ASP A 12 25.36 -10.74 12.79
CA ASP A 12 25.55 -11.31 14.12
C ASP A 12 26.86 -12.09 14.24
N ARG A 13 27.35 -12.66 13.14
CA ARG A 13 28.68 -13.29 13.03
C ARG A 13 29.82 -12.29 12.81
N GLY A 14 29.55 -10.99 12.81
CA GLY A 14 30.54 -9.91 12.72
C GLY A 14 31.01 -9.56 11.31
N PHE A 15 30.34 -10.05 10.26
CA PHE A 15 30.70 -9.68 8.89
C PHE A 15 30.11 -8.30 8.53
N PRO A 16 30.89 -7.41 7.89
CA PRO A 16 30.37 -6.14 7.40
C PRO A 16 29.45 -6.40 6.21
N MET A 17 28.15 -6.37 6.46
CA MET A 17 27.14 -6.60 5.45
C MET A 17 26.69 -5.30 4.79
N VAL A 18 26.73 -5.28 3.46
CA VAL A 18 26.31 -4.15 2.64
C VAL A 18 25.28 -4.63 1.63
N CYS A 19 24.08 -4.06 1.68
CA CYS A 19 23.06 -4.30 0.66
C CYS A 19 23.10 -3.20 -0.41
N MET A 20 23.32 -3.59 -1.66
CA MET A 20 23.39 -2.66 -2.79
C MET A 20 22.00 -2.45 -3.42
N ASP A 21 21.76 -1.28 -4.01
CA ASP A 21 20.58 -1.06 -4.85
C ASP A 21 20.60 -2.02 -6.06
N ALA A 22 19.68 -2.99 -6.04
CA ALA A 22 19.61 -4.03 -7.06
C ALA A 22 19.40 -3.48 -8.47
N ARG A 23 18.74 -2.32 -8.64
CA ARG A 23 18.55 -1.73 -9.98
C ARG A 23 19.82 -1.08 -10.49
N GLN A 24 20.55 -0.40 -9.61
CA GLN A 24 21.84 0.17 -9.98
C GLN A 24 22.86 -0.92 -10.29
N ALA A 25 22.93 -1.95 -9.44
CA ALA A 25 23.77 -3.11 -9.66
C ALA A 25 23.42 -3.79 -10.99
N HIS A 26 22.12 -4.03 -11.25
CA HIS A 26 21.67 -4.60 -12.51
C HIS A 26 22.03 -3.72 -13.72
N ALA A 27 21.82 -2.40 -13.64
CA ALA A 27 22.18 -1.46 -14.70
C ALA A 27 23.68 -1.48 -15.00
N ALA A 28 24.53 -1.47 -13.97
CA ALA A 28 25.98 -1.53 -14.12
C ALA A 28 26.45 -2.87 -14.72
N LEU A 29 25.86 -4.00 -14.28
CA LEU A 29 26.19 -5.32 -14.79
C LEU A 29 25.67 -5.57 -16.21
N SER A 30 24.55 -4.94 -16.58
CA SER A 30 23.93 -5.06 -17.91
C SER A 30 24.76 -4.46 -19.05
N ILE A 31 25.82 -3.72 -18.72
CA ILE A 31 26.81 -3.20 -19.68
C ILE A 31 27.73 -4.33 -20.17
N SER A 32 27.86 -5.43 -19.42
CA SER A 32 28.69 -6.56 -19.84
C SER A 32 28.01 -7.38 -20.94
N ILE A 33 28.74 -7.64 -22.02
CA ILE A 33 28.23 -8.35 -23.20
C ILE A 33 28.07 -9.86 -22.93
N ASN A 34 28.93 -10.43 -22.10
CA ASN A 34 28.92 -11.86 -21.76
C ASN A 34 28.43 -12.09 -20.34
N LYS A 35 27.12 -12.27 -20.21
CA LYS A 35 26.48 -12.54 -18.92
C LYS A 35 26.74 -13.98 -18.47
N THR A 36 27.47 -14.12 -17.38
CA THR A 36 27.70 -15.38 -16.68
C THR A 36 27.68 -15.14 -15.17
N ASP A 37 27.32 -16.14 -14.37
CA ASP A 37 27.30 -16.00 -12.90
C ASP A 37 28.67 -15.58 -12.33
N ALA A 38 29.76 -16.07 -12.94
CA ALA A 38 31.13 -15.69 -12.58
C ALA A 38 31.43 -14.21 -12.90
N ASN A 39 30.98 -13.70 -14.05
CA ASN A 39 31.15 -12.30 -14.43
C ASN A 39 30.26 -11.39 -13.57
N ASP A 40 29.03 -11.82 -13.26
CA ASP A 40 28.14 -11.09 -12.38
C ASP A 40 28.73 -10.98 -10.96
N ALA A 41 29.25 -12.08 -10.39
CA ALA A 41 29.95 -12.06 -9.11
C ALA A 41 31.17 -11.13 -9.12
N LYS A 42 31.99 -11.19 -10.17
CA LYS A 42 33.17 -10.31 -10.35
C LYS A 42 32.76 -8.85 -10.49
N GLY A 43 31.68 -8.57 -11.22
CA GLY A 43 31.13 -7.23 -11.39
C GLY A 43 30.60 -6.66 -10.08
N LEU A 44 29.85 -7.45 -9.30
CA LEU A 44 29.38 -7.05 -7.97
C LEU A 44 30.56 -6.77 -7.02
N ALA A 45 31.59 -7.63 -7.03
CA ALA A 45 32.81 -7.41 -6.23
C ALA A 45 33.55 -6.13 -6.64
N HIS A 46 33.59 -5.81 -7.94
CA HIS A 46 34.18 -4.57 -8.43
C HIS A 46 33.39 -3.34 -8.01
N LEU A 47 32.05 -3.39 -8.08
CA LEU A 47 31.17 -2.31 -7.60
C LEU A 47 31.39 -2.05 -6.11
N LEU A 48 31.42 -3.10 -5.29
CA LEU A 48 31.72 -3.00 -3.85
C LEU A 48 33.09 -2.38 -3.59
N ARG A 49 34.14 -2.87 -4.27
CA ARG A 49 35.52 -2.39 -4.09
C ARG A 49 35.72 -0.93 -4.49
N THR A 50 35.02 -0.48 -5.54
CA THR A 50 35.15 0.89 -6.06
C THR A 50 34.24 1.90 -5.37
N GLY A 51 33.31 1.43 -4.52
CA GLY A 51 32.29 2.30 -3.91
C GLY A 51 31.26 2.81 -4.92
N LEU A 52 31.20 2.25 -6.13
CA LEU A 52 30.26 2.65 -7.19
C LEU A 52 28.87 2.02 -7.02
N TYR A 53 28.39 2.00 -5.77
CA TYR A 53 27.07 1.49 -5.42
C TYR A 53 26.39 2.44 -4.44
N ARG A 54 25.06 2.40 -4.44
CA ARG A 54 24.25 3.00 -3.39
C ARG A 54 23.85 1.92 -2.41
N GLU A 55 24.18 2.12 -1.15
CA GLU A 55 23.70 1.26 -0.08
C GLU A 55 22.19 1.44 0.11
N VAL A 56 21.49 0.32 0.20
CA VAL A 56 20.05 0.25 0.47
C VAL A 56 19.86 -0.47 1.78
N ARG A 57 19.26 0.25 2.73
CA ARG A 57 18.84 -0.34 4.00
C ARG A 57 17.81 -1.44 3.74
N VAL A 58 18.11 -2.64 4.22
CA VAL A 58 17.12 -3.73 4.24
C VAL A 58 16.07 -3.39 5.29
N LYS A 59 14.80 -3.58 4.93
CA LYS A 59 13.68 -3.22 5.79
C LYS A 59 13.59 -4.22 6.93
N SER A 60 13.41 -3.73 8.16
CA SER A 60 13.20 -4.62 9.29
C SER A 60 12.01 -5.56 9.08
N TRP A 61 12.07 -6.75 9.68
CA TRP A 61 10.96 -7.69 9.70
C TRP A 61 9.66 -7.03 10.18
N GLU A 62 9.75 -6.16 11.18
CA GLU A 62 8.61 -5.45 11.75
C GLU A 62 7.97 -4.50 10.73
N ASP A 63 8.78 -3.76 9.96
CA ASP A 63 8.29 -2.87 8.91
C ASP A 63 7.66 -3.65 7.75
N MET A 64 8.28 -4.77 7.35
CA MET A 64 7.72 -5.67 6.34
C MET A 64 6.38 -6.25 6.79
N ARG A 65 6.27 -6.68 8.06
CA ARG A 65 5.03 -7.17 8.65
C ARG A 65 3.93 -6.10 8.64
N LYS A 66 4.23 -4.88 9.10
CA LYS A 66 3.30 -3.74 9.11
C LYS A 66 2.80 -3.39 7.71
N ARG A 67 3.72 -3.34 6.74
CA ARG A 67 3.42 -3.06 5.33
C ARG A 67 2.57 -4.17 4.68
N THR A 68 2.87 -5.42 4.98
CA THR A 68 2.11 -6.57 4.49
C THR A 68 0.68 -6.53 5.03
N LEU A 69 0.50 -6.21 6.31
CA LEU A 69 -0.82 -6.04 6.93
C LEU A 69 -1.67 -4.98 6.22
N LEU A 70 -1.08 -3.82 5.88
CA LEU A 70 -1.77 -2.77 5.10
C LEU A 70 -2.15 -3.24 3.69
N ARG A 71 -1.26 -3.97 3.01
CA ARG A 71 -1.50 -4.50 1.67
C ARG A 71 -2.62 -5.54 1.68
N VAL A 72 -2.59 -6.48 2.62
CA VAL A 72 -3.62 -7.51 2.76
C VAL A 72 -4.98 -6.88 3.06
N ARG A 73 -5.06 -5.88 3.96
CA ARG A 73 -6.29 -5.11 4.18
C ARG A 73 -6.83 -4.52 2.89
N ALA A 74 -5.98 -3.88 2.08
CA ALA A 74 -6.39 -3.24 0.84
C ALA A 74 -6.93 -4.26 -0.20
N ILE A 75 -6.30 -5.43 -0.30
CA ILE A 75 -6.79 -6.54 -1.13
C ILE A 75 -8.16 -7.01 -0.64
N MET A 76 -8.31 -7.26 0.67
CA MET A 76 -9.58 -7.68 1.25
C MET A 76 -10.70 -6.66 1.03
N LEU A 77 -10.39 -5.36 1.17
CA LEU A 77 -11.36 -4.29 0.89
C LEU A 77 -11.78 -4.28 -0.58
N ARG A 78 -10.85 -4.51 -1.51
CA ARG A 78 -11.18 -4.64 -2.94
C ARG A 78 -12.14 -5.80 -3.17
N CYS A 79 -11.86 -6.99 -2.63
CA CYS A 79 -12.75 -8.14 -2.74
C CYS A 79 -14.16 -7.85 -2.18
N VAL A 80 -14.26 -7.15 -1.05
CA VAL A 80 -15.54 -6.72 -0.48
C VAL A 80 -16.30 -5.78 -1.43
N LEU A 81 -15.61 -4.82 -2.04
CA LEU A 81 -16.22 -3.89 -3.00
C LEU A 81 -16.68 -4.61 -4.27
N ASP A 82 -15.89 -5.55 -4.76
CA ASP A 82 -16.21 -6.35 -5.94
C ASP A 82 -17.44 -7.25 -5.69
N LEU A 83 -17.52 -7.89 -4.51
CA LEU A 83 -18.70 -8.64 -4.09
C LEU A 83 -19.94 -7.74 -3.97
N ALA A 84 -19.80 -6.54 -3.43
CA ALA A 84 -20.91 -5.59 -3.36
C ALA A 84 -21.39 -5.17 -4.77
N ASN A 85 -20.47 -4.99 -5.71
CA ASN A 85 -20.80 -4.69 -7.10
C ASN A 85 -21.44 -5.88 -7.81
N ALA A 86 -20.98 -7.10 -7.58
CA ALA A 86 -21.59 -8.32 -8.10
C ALA A 86 -23.04 -8.48 -7.61
N ILE A 87 -23.30 -8.25 -6.31
CA ILE A 87 -24.66 -8.25 -5.75
C ILE A 87 -25.54 -7.20 -6.43
N ARG A 88 -25.04 -5.97 -6.62
CA ARG A 88 -25.79 -4.91 -7.33
C ARG A 88 -26.08 -5.31 -8.77
N GLY A 89 -25.10 -5.90 -9.47
CA GLY A 89 -25.25 -6.37 -10.84
C GLY A 89 -26.32 -7.46 -10.95
N ALA A 90 -26.26 -8.47 -10.08
CA ALA A 90 -27.23 -9.56 -10.04
C ALA A 90 -28.66 -9.04 -9.78
N LEU A 91 -28.85 -8.15 -8.80
CA LEU A 91 -30.16 -7.54 -8.54
C LEU A 91 -30.68 -6.72 -9.73
N ARG A 92 -29.78 -6.04 -10.45
CA ARG A 92 -30.15 -5.24 -11.63
C ARG A 92 -30.74 -6.08 -12.75
N THR A 93 -30.26 -7.30 -12.95
CA THR A 93 -30.83 -8.25 -13.93
C THR A 93 -32.30 -8.55 -13.67
N PHE A 94 -32.74 -8.48 -12.41
CA PHE A 94 -34.13 -8.68 -12.01
C PHE A 94 -34.91 -7.37 -11.84
N GLY A 95 -34.41 -6.25 -12.39
CA GLY A 95 -35.04 -4.93 -12.32
C GLY A 95 -34.92 -4.24 -10.95
N ILE A 96 -34.13 -4.78 -10.02
CA ILE A 96 -33.97 -4.23 -8.67
C ILE A 96 -32.74 -3.32 -8.64
N SER A 97 -32.97 -2.01 -8.53
CA SER A 97 -31.89 -1.02 -8.45
C SER A 97 -31.58 -0.68 -6.98
N LEU A 98 -30.34 -0.97 -6.56
CA LEU A 98 -29.84 -0.50 -5.27
C LEU A 98 -29.10 0.84 -5.44
N PRO A 99 -29.46 1.89 -4.68
CA PRO A 99 -28.73 3.16 -4.71
C PRO A 99 -27.25 2.96 -4.35
N ALA A 100 -26.37 3.73 -4.97
CA ALA A 100 -25.00 3.86 -4.50
C ALA A 100 -25.01 4.35 -3.04
N GLY A 101 -24.20 3.72 -2.17
CA GLY A 101 -24.24 3.97 -0.73
C GLY A 101 -23.70 5.35 -0.33
N SER A 102 -24.29 5.93 0.72
CA SER A 102 -23.86 7.18 1.38
C SER A 102 -22.56 7.00 2.18
N ARG A 103 -21.78 8.09 2.29
CA ARG A 103 -20.41 8.17 2.83
C ARG A 103 -20.24 7.81 4.31
N ASN A 104 -21.30 7.54 5.07
CA ASN A 104 -21.20 6.96 6.41
C ASN A 104 -22.40 6.03 6.68
N GLY A 105 -22.14 4.84 7.26
CA GLY A 105 -23.19 3.85 7.54
C GLY A 105 -23.70 3.03 6.33
N GLY A 106 -23.25 3.34 5.10
CA GLY A 106 -23.70 2.70 3.85
C GLY A 106 -23.57 1.18 3.82
N ALA A 107 -22.63 0.65 4.61
CA ALA A 107 -22.46 -0.73 4.99
C ALA A 107 -23.72 -1.49 5.42
N LYS A 108 -24.26 -1.14 6.59
CA LYS A 108 -25.40 -1.80 7.22
C LYS A 108 -26.68 -1.54 6.43
N ILE A 109 -26.78 -0.34 5.83
CA ILE A 109 -27.88 0.05 4.97
C ILE A 109 -27.91 -0.81 3.70
N PHE A 110 -26.75 -1.00 3.05
CA PHE A 110 -26.62 -1.87 1.88
C PHE A 110 -27.08 -3.28 2.20
N GLU A 111 -26.54 -3.87 3.27
CA GLU A 111 -26.90 -5.21 3.71
C GLU A 111 -28.41 -5.34 3.99
N ARG A 112 -28.99 -4.42 4.74
CA ARG A 112 -30.42 -4.40 5.04
C ARG A 112 -31.27 -4.35 3.77
N ARG A 113 -30.88 -3.52 2.80
CA ARG A 113 -31.59 -3.41 1.51
C ARG A 113 -31.50 -4.71 0.72
N VAL A 114 -30.32 -5.32 0.65
CA VAL A 114 -30.14 -6.62 -0.01
C VAL A 114 -31.07 -7.65 0.63
N ILE A 115 -31.00 -7.82 1.96
CA ILE A 115 -31.86 -8.77 2.69
C ILE A 115 -33.34 -8.49 2.41
N GLY A 116 -33.77 -7.22 2.46
CA GLY A 116 -35.17 -6.85 2.20
C GLY A 116 -35.69 -7.29 0.83
N HIS A 117 -34.82 -7.35 -0.19
CA HIS A 117 -35.19 -7.88 -1.51
C HIS A 117 -35.18 -9.42 -1.57
N LEU A 118 -34.42 -10.09 -0.71
CA LEU A 118 -34.32 -11.55 -0.68
C LEU A 118 -35.36 -12.22 0.23
N THR A 119 -35.82 -11.55 1.31
CA THR A 119 -36.73 -12.11 2.33
C THR A 119 -38.02 -12.73 1.77
N ARG A 120 -38.47 -12.33 0.57
CA ARG A 120 -39.70 -12.85 -0.07
C ARG A 120 -39.45 -13.50 -1.43
N ARG A 121 -38.19 -13.78 -1.79
CA ARG A 121 -37.76 -14.27 -3.10
C ARG A 121 -36.73 -15.37 -2.92
N ALA A 122 -37.21 -16.59 -2.69
CA ALA A 122 -36.36 -17.76 -2.44
C ALA A 122 -35.43 -18.08 -3.62
N ASP A 123 -35.91 -17.84 -4.85
CA ASP A 123 -35.14 -17.90 -6.09
C ASP A 123 -33.93 -16.96 -6.05
N LEU A 124 -34.12 -15.71 -5.62
CA LEU A 124 -33.03 -14.74 -5.52
C LEU A 124 -32.09 -15.01 -4.34
N GLU A 125 -32.60 -15.53 -3.22
CA GLU A 125 -31.78 -15.92 -2.07
C GLU A 125 -30.78 -17.02 -2.46
N VAL A 126 -31.20 -18.00 -3.26
CA VAL A 126 -30.29 -19.06 -3.77
C VAL A 126 -29.17 -18.48 -4.63
N ILE A 127 -29.45 -17.45 -5.45
CA ILE A 127 -28.48 -16.84 -6.36
C ILE A 127 -27.56 -15.85 -5.65
N ILE A 128 -28.11 -14.96 -4.81
CA ILE A 128 -27.42 -13.80 -4.25
C ILE A 128 -26.94 -14.06 -2.81
N GLY A 129 -27.61 -14.95 -2.07
CA GLY A 129 -27.27 -15.31 -0.69
C GLY A 129 -25.80 -15.72 -0.50
N PRO A 130 -25.20 -16.56 -1.36
CA PRO A 130 -23.78 -16.91 -1.27
C PRO A 130 -22.85 -15.68 -1.39
N LEU A 131 -23.16 -14.75 -2.29
CA LEU A 131 -22.40 -13.51 -2.46
C LEU A 131 -22.53 -12.61 -1.22
N LEU A 132 -23.72 -12.51 -0.64
CA LEU A 132 -23.95 -11.73 0.58
C LEU A 132 -23.20 -12.33 1.79
N LYS A 133 -23.17 -13.67 1.91
CA LYS A 133 -22.41 -14.38 2.94
C LYS A 133 -20.91 -14.14 2.80
N ALA A 134 -20.37 -14.25 1.58
CA ALA A 134 -18.97 -13.95 1.30
C ALA A 134 -18.64 -12.48 1.60
N TRP A 135 -19.52 -11.55 1.23
CA TRP A 135 -19.36 -10.13 1.50
C TRP A 135 -19.28 -9.84 3.00
N ARG A 136 -20.18 -10.42 3.80
CA ARG A 136 -20.15 -10.31 5.29
C ARG A 136 -18.84 -10.81 5.87
N ALA A 137 -18.40 -11.98 5.43
CA ALA A 137 -17.16 -12.58 5.90
C ALA A 137 -15.94 -11.71 5.56
N GLY A 138 -15.82 -11.26 4.31
CA GLY A 138 -14.73 -10.38 3.87
C GLY A 138 -14.69 -9.08 4.69
N ARG A 139 -15.85 -8.51 5.00
CA ARG A 139 -15.94 -7.31 5.84
C ARG A 139 -15.50 -7.51 7.27
N ALA A 140 -15.84 -8.64 7.88
CA ALA A 140 -15.36 -8.99 9.20
C ALA A 140 -13.81 -9.09 9.19
N GLN A 141 -13.22 -9.66 8.14
CA GLN A 141 -11.76 -9.73 8.01
C GLN A 141 -11.12 -8.34 7.83
N VAL A 142 -11.70 -7.45 7.02
CA VAL A 142 -11.23 -6.06 6.90
C VAL A 142 -11.22 -5.37 8.27
N ALA A 143 -12.30 -5.52 9.06
CA ALA A 143 -12.40 -4.93 10.39
C ALA A 143 -11.37 -5.52 11.38
N ARG A 144 -11.08 -6.82 11.28
CA ARG A 144 -10.02 -7.48 12.06
C ARG A 144 -8.64 -6.90 11.72
N HIS A 145 -8.32 -6.75 10.43
CA HIS A 145 -7.07 -6.13 10.00
C HIS A 145 -6.97 -4.67 10.46
N GLU A 146 -8.03 -3.87 10.33
CA GLU A 146 -8.04 -2.49 10.85
C GLU A 146 -7.81 -2.43 12.35
N SER A 147 -8.40 -3.35 13.11
CA SER A 147 -8.19 -3.42 14.57
C SER A 147 -6.74 -3.76 14.91
N ALA A 148 -6.12 -4.69 14.17
CA ALA A 148 -4.70 -4.99 14.32
C ALA A 148 -3.81 -3.79 13.98
N ILE A 149 -4.13 -3.03 12.92
CA ILE A 149 -3.39 -1.81 12.56
C ILE A 149 -3.56 -0.73 13.63
N ARG A 150 -4.77 -0.53 14.18
CA ARG A 150 -4.99 0.42 15.27
C ARG A 150 -4.20 0.06 16.52
N ARG A 151 -4.04 -1.23 16.82
CA ARG A 151 -3.22 -1.69 17.95
C ARG A 151 -1.75 -1.29 17.76
N ILE A 152 -1.19 -1.53 16.58
CA ILE A 152 0.19 -1.10 16.23
C ILE A 152 0.34 0.42 16.41
N VAL A 153 -0.65 1.19 15.96
CA VAL A 153 -0.64 2.66 16.08
C VAL A 153 -0.69 3.12 17.54
N ARG A 154 -1.42 2.41 18.41
CA ARG A 154 -1.51 2.75 19.84
C ARG A 154 -0.22 2.44 20.59
N GLU A 155 0.46 1.36 20.21
CA GLU A 155 1.68 0.87 20.88
C GLU A 155 2.93 1.74 20.58
N ASP A 156 2.90 2.61 19.57
CA ASP A 156 4.05 3.43 19.17
C ASP A 156 3.69 4.94 19.09
N PRO A 157 4.26 5.79 19.97
CA PRO A 157 3.98 7.23 20.04
C PRO A 157 4.24 8.00 18.74
N ARG A 158 5.12 7.50 17.87
CA ARG A 158 5.42 8.15 16.58
C ARG A 158 4.19 8.22 15.68
N TYR A 159 3.33 7.20 15.72
CA TYR A 159 2.09 7.23 14.96
C TYR A 159 1.07 8.21 15.53
N GLN A 160 1.03 8.34 16.86
CA GLN A 160 0.14 9.30 17.52
C GLN A 160 0.52 10.73 17.15
N LEU A 161 1.81 11.04 17.15
CA LEU A 161 2.34 12.33 16.69
C LEU A 161 2.02 12.57 15.20
N LEU A 162 2.17 11.57 14.32
CA LEU A 162 1.80 11.72 12.91
C LEU A 162 0.30 12.01 12.74
N MET A 163 -0.55 11.41 13.57
CA MET A 163 -2.00 11.57 13.49
C MET A 163 -2.53 12.90 14.07
N THR A 164 -1.68 13.71 14.71
CA THR A 164 -2.07 15.09 15.08
C THR A 164 -2.11 16.01 13.85
N VAL A 165 -1.43 15.63 12.77
CA VAL A 165 -1.48 16.37 11.50
C VAL A 165 -2.85 16.19 10.86
N PRO A 166 -3.56 17.29 10.53
CA PRO A 166 -4.85 17.22 9.85
C PRO A 166 -4.79 16.35 8.58
N GLY A 167 -5.71 15.40 8.45
CA GLY A 167 -5.79 14.47 7.32
C GLY A 167 -4.94 13.20 7.45
N ILE A 168 -4.13 13.03 8.50
CA ILE A 168 -3.39 11.80 8.74
C ILE A 168 -4.17 10.87 9.68
N GLY A 169 -4.80 9.85 9.11
CA GLY A 169 -5.43 8.75 9.85
C GLY A 169 -4.49 7.58 10.11
N PHE A 170 -4.92 6.61 10.94
CA PHE A 170 -4.12 5.45 11.34
C PHE A 170 -3.55 4.62 10.17
N LEU A 171 -4.31 4.47 9.07
CA LEU A 171 -3.83 3.77 7.86
C LEU A 171 -2.71 4.54 7.17
N THR A 172 -2.87 5.85 7.06
CA THR A 172 -1.90 6.77 6.45
C THR A 172 -0.63 6.84 7.30
N ALA A 173 -0.76 6.91 8.63
CA ALA A 173 0.36 6.94 9.57
C ALA A 173 1.23 5.67 9.46
N VAL A 174 0.61 4.48 9.45
CA VAL A 174 1.36 3.22 9.26
C VAL A 174 1.95 3.11 7.87
N GLY A 175 1.24 3.60 6.84
CA GLY A 175 1.74 3.63 5.47
C GLY A 175 2.95 4.56 5.31
N TYR A 176 2.94 5.69 6.01
CA TYR A 176 4.01 6.68 6.02
C TYR A 176 5.29 6.10 6.65
N VAL A 177 5.21 5.58 7.88
CA VAL A 177 6.37 4.96 8.56
C VAL A 177 6.86 3.73 7.80
N GLY A 178 5.96 2.86 7.32
CA GLY A 178 6.35 1.67 6.56
C GLY A 178 6.89 1.95 5.14
N ALA A 179 6.74 3.18 4.65
CA ALA A 179 7.36 3.63 3.40
C ALA A 179 8.69 4.33 3.66
N ILE A 180 8.74 5.24 4.63
CA ILE A 180 9.91 6.08 4.94
C ILE A 180 10.98 5.36 5.76
N GLY A 181 10.58 4.44 6.66
CA GLY A 181 11.51 3.86 7.64
C GLY A 181 12.02 4.93 8.60
N ASP A 182 13.34 5.14 8.64
CA ASP A 182 13.98 6.17 9.47
C ASP A 182 13.90 7.57 8.83
N PRO A 183 13.24 8.56 9.45
CA PRO A 183 13.17 9.94 8.96
C PRO A 183 14.55 10.58 8.73
N ALA A 184 15.59 10.17 9.46
CA ALA A 184 16.96 10.69 9.32
C ALA A 184 17.58 10.39 7.95
N THR A 185 17.01 9.44 7.20
CA THR A 185 17.44 9.10 5.83
C THR A 185 17.13 10.22 4.82
N PHE A 186 16.25 11.18 5.17
CA PHE A 186 15.83 12.26 4.29
C PHE A 186 16.40 13.61 4.74
N LYS A 187 17.12 14.29 3.85
CA LYS A 187 17.69 15.62 4.09
C LYS A 187 16.64 16.72 4.40
N SER A 188 15.37 16.51 4.04
CA SER A 188 14.26 17.40 4.36
C SER A 188 12.89 16.72 4.18
N GLY A 189 11.85 17.26 4.84
CA GLY A 189 10.46 16.83 4.62
C GLY A 189 9.97 16.98 3.18
N ARG A 190 10.53 17.93 2.42
CA ARG A 190 10.25 18.10 0.97
C ARG A 190 10.82 16.94 0.14
N THR A 191 11.96 16.39 0.55
CA THR A 191 12.58 15.21 -0.08
C THR A 191 11.78 13.94 0.20
N ALA A 192 11.26 13.79 1.42
CA ALA A 192 10.35 12.71 1.78
C ALA A 192 9.01 12.80 1.02
N ALA A 193 8.44 14.00 0.88
CA ALA A 193 7.24 14.24 0.09
C ALA A 193 7.43 13.95 -1.41
N ALA A 194 8.55 14.39 -2.00
CA ALA A 194 8.92 14.07 -3.38
C ALA A 194 9.08 12.56 -3.63
N TRP A 195 9.63 11.84 -2.66
CA TRP A 195 9.83 10.40 -2.72
C TRP A 195 8.53 9.59 -2.56
N ILE A 196 7.57 10.10 -1.78
CA ILE A 196 6.20 9.56 -1.68
C ILE A 196 5.34 9.91 -2.91
N GLY A 197 5.78 10.87 -3.74
CA GLY A 197 5.08 11.33 -4.94
C GLY A 197 4.05 12.43 -4.68
N LEU A 198 4.27 13.25 -3.64
CA LEU A 198 3.37 14.33 -3.18
C LEU A 198 3.53 15.71 -3.84
N PRO A 199 4.62 16.14 -4.49
CA PRO A 199 4.61 17.44 -5.14
C PRO A 199 3.86 17.34 -6.49
N PRO A 200 2.89 18.23 -6.76
CA PRO A 200 2.31 18.33 -8.09
C PRO A 200 3.39 18.74 -9.10
N ARG A 201 3.38 18.12 -10.28
CA ARG A 201 4.24 18.49 -11.41
C ARG A 201 3.89 19.92 -11.86
N ARG A 202 4.82 20.87 -11.71
CA ARG A 202 4.76 22.18 -12.39
C ARG A 202 5.36 22.06 -13.78
N TYR A 203 4.57 22.32 -14.81
CA TYR A 203 5.04 22.66 -16.16
C TYR A 203 4.91 24.19 -16.28
N GLN A 204 6.01 24.90 -16.56
CA GLN A 204 5.97 26.33 -16.87
C GLN A 204 6.54 26.54 -18.27
N SER A 205 5.68 26.99 -19.19
CA SER A 205 6.06 27.73 -20.38
C SER A 205 4.91 28.68 -20.74
N ASN A 206 5.27 29.88 -21.19
CA ASN A 206 4.44 31.10 -21.23
C ASN A 206 2.98 30.92 -21.69
N ALA A 207 2.08 31.51 -20.90
CA ALA A 207 0.69 31.86 -21.19
C ALA A 207 -0.43 30.80 -21.08
N ILE A 208 -0.22 29.58 -20.56
CA ILE A 208 -1.33 28.65 -20.28
C ILE A 208 -1.09 27.86 -18.96
N ASN A 209 -2.01 27.99 -18.00
CA ASN A 209 -1.96 27.30 -16.70
C ASN A 209 -2.89 26.07 -16.72
N GLN A 210 -2.34 24.88 -16.94
CA GLN A 210 -3.07 23.61 -16.81
C GLN A 210 -2.35 22.69 -15.81
N GLN A 211 -3.08 22.25 -14.78
CA GLN A 211 -2.58 21.30 -13.77
C GLN A 211 -2.46 19.88 -14.37
N GLY A 212 -1.22 19.38 -14.47
CA GLY A 212 -0.95 18.03 -14.96
C GLY A 212 -1.12 16.91 -13.92
N ARG A 213 -1.15 15.66 -14.39
CA ARG A 213 -1.26 14.44 -13.56
C ARG A 213 -0.02 14.20 -12.68
N ILE A 214 -0.27 13.66 -11.48
CA ILE A 214 0.72 13.22 -10.48
C ILE A 214 1.72 12.22 -11.10
N SER A 215 3.00 12.34 -10.73
CA SER A 215 4.05 11.38 -11.08
C SER A 215 3.66 9.95 -10.68
N ARG A 216 3.87 8.97 -11.58
CA ARG A 216 3.54 7.56 -11.33
C ARG A 216 4.60 6.80 -10.51
N GLN A 217 5.67 7.46 -10.08
CA GLN A 217 6.69 6.87 -9.19
C GLN A 217 6.30 7.01 -7.71
N GLY A 218 6.50 5.95 -6.93
CA GLY A 218 6.20 5.90 -5.48
C GLY A 218 5.14 4.85 -5.09
N ASP A 219 4.98 4.63 -3.79
CA ASP A 219 4.07 3.63 -3.23
C ASP A 219 2.61 3.92 -3.58
N LYS A 220 2.04 3.10 -4.47
CA LYS A 220 0.67 3.22 -4.96
C LYS A 220 -0.37 3.16 -3.83
N LEU A 221 -0.09 2.41 -2.76
CA LEU A 221 -1.00 2.25 -1.62
C LEU A 221 -1.00 3.49 -0.72
N LEU A 222 0.18 4.05 -0.45
CA LEU A 222 0.31 5.30 0.28
C LEU A 222 -0.33 6.46 -0.49
N ARG A 223 -0.15 6.52 -1.82
CA ARG A 223 -0.83 7.50 -2.66
C ARG A 223 -2.35 7.39 -2.64
N SER A 224 -2.91 6.17 -2.63
CA SER A 224 -4.37 6.01 -2.50
C SER A 224 -4.90 6.50 -1.14
N TYR A 225 -4.17 6.25 -0.04
CA TYR A 225 -4.59 6.73 1.28
C TYR A 225 -4.52 8.25 1.43
N LEU A 226 -3.58 8.89 0.74
CA LEU A 226 -3.45 10.35 0.74
C LEU A 226 -4.47 11.04 -0.18
N TYR A 227 -4.95 10.37 -1.24
CA TYR A 227 -5.93 10.92 -2.19
C TYR A 227 -7.39 10.73 -1.76
N GLU A 228 -7.69 9.80 -0.85
CA GLU A 228 -9.04 9.53 -0.33
C GLU A 228 -9.52 10.54 0.73
N GLN A 229 -8.74 11.57 1.06
CA GLN A 229 -9.09 12.60 2.04
C GLN A 229 -9.65 13.86 1.35
N PRO A 230 -10.67 14.53 1.91
CA PRO A 230 -11.20 15.78 1.37
C PRO A 230 -10.14 16.90 1.38
N PRO A 231 -10.22 17.87 0.47
CA PRO A 231 -9.30 19.00 0.44
C PRO A 231 -9.40 19.82 1.73
N ILE A 232 -8.25 20.32 2.14
CA ILE A 232 -8.04 21.21 3.29
C ILE A 232 -8.83 22.50 3.04
N SER A 233 -9.76 22.82 3.93
CA SER A 233 -10.37 24.14 4.08
C SER A 233 -9.72 24.86 5.25
#